data_AF-A0A3M8FS03-F1
#
_entry.id   AF-A0A3M8FS03-F1
#
_cell.length_a   1.000
_cell.length_b   1.000
_cell.length_c   1.000
_cell.angle_alpha   90.00
_cell.angle_beta   90.00
_cell.angle_gamma   90.00
#
_symmetry.space_group_name_H-M   'P 1'
#
loop_
_entity.id
_entity.type
_entity.pdbx_description
1 polymer ?
#
loop_
_entity_poly.entity_id
_entity_poly.type
_entity_poly.pdbx_seq_one_letter_code
_entity_poly.pdbx_strand_id
1 'polypeptide(L)'
;MAVTGCVCHDISFEELREIARESKCSFDELSKKTKCCTGCGMCEPYVRLMLRTGQTRFDPLPPHEAEHVIAEAVSADGSLLN
;
A
#
# COMPACT_ATOMS: atom_id res chain seq x y z
N MET A 1 -5.49 -17.07 5.82
CA MET A 1 -6.31 -15.86 6.03
C MET A 1 -5.78 -14.81 5.09
N ALA A 2 -6.63 -14.15 4.30
CA ALA A 2 -6.18 -13.14 3.35
C ALA A 2 -6.07 -11.76 4.02
N VAL A 3 -5.14 -10.95 3.54
CA VAL A 3 -4.99 -9.54 3.91
C VAL A 3 -5.78 -8.70 2.90
N THR A 4 -6.80 -8.00 3.40
CA THR A 4 -7.75 -7.22 2.58
C THR A 4 -7.86 -5.76 2.99
N GLY A 5 -7.10 -5.31 3.99
CA GLY A 5 -7.23 -3.96 4.52
C GLY A 5 -6.24 -3.62 5.63
N CYS A 6 -6.26 -2.36 6.03
CA CYS A 6 -5.55 -1.86 7.20
C CYS A 6 -6.44 -2.02 8.45
N VAL A 7 -6.03 -2.88 9.37
CA VAL A 7 -6.77 -3.11 10.62
C VAL A 7 -6.65 -1.97 11.63
N CYS A 8 -5.61 -1.13 11.53
CA CYS A 8 -5.43 0.00 12.46
C CYS A 8 -6.45 1.12 12.23
N HIS A 9 -6.85 1.32 10.97
CA HIS A 9 -7.75 2.40 10.55
C HIS A 9 -9.05 1.88 9.95
N ASP A 10 -9.30 0.57 10.10
CA ASP A 10 -10.50 -0.14 9.61
C ASP A 10 -10.90 0.25 8.19
N ILE A 11 -9.94 0.18 7.26
CA ILE A 11 -10.14 0.55 5.85
C ILE A 11 -9.71 -0.58 4.93
N SER A 12 -10.57 -0.93 3.97
CA SER A 12 -10.32 -2.00 3.01
C SER A 12 -9.42 -1.54 1.86
N PHE A 13 -8.72 -2.49 1.22
CA PHE A 13 -7.98 -2.23 0.00
C PHE A 13 -8.89 -1.90 -1.19
N GLU A 14 -10.15 -2.32 -1.17
CA GLU A 14 -11.14 -1.91 -2.17
C GLU A 14 -11.39 -0.41 -2.09
N GLU A 15 -11.69 0.11 -0.90
CA GLU A 15 -11.87 1.54 -0.66
C GLU A 15 -10.60 2.33 -1.00
N LEU A 16 -9.42 1.87 -0.55
CA LEU A 16 -8.15 2.52 -0.88
C LEU A 16 -7.91 2.57 -2.40
N ARG A 17 -8.25 1.51 -3.13
CA ARG A 17 -8.11 1.46 -4.59
C ARG A 17 -9.05 2.45 -5.27
N GLU A 18 -10.30 2.57 -4.79
CA GLU A 18 -11.24 3.54 -5.34
C GLU A 18 -10.77 4.97 -5.11
N ILE A 19 -10.35 5.30 -3.88
CA ILE A 19 -9.80 6.62 -3.54
C ILE A 19 -8.57 6.93 -4.41
N ALA A 20 -7.66 5.96 -4.58
CA ALA A 20 -6.47 6.11 -5.42
C ALA A 20 -6.84 6.35 -6.88
N ARG A 21 -7.84 5.64 -7.40
CA ARG A 21 -8.32 5.77 -8.79
C ARG A 21 -8.99 7.12 -9.03
N GLU A 22 -9.85 7.56 -8.11
CA GLU A 22 -10.59 8.82 -8.22
C GLU A 22 -9.68 10.03 -8.06
N SER A 23 -8.78 9.99 -7.07
CA SER A 23 -7.87 11.11 -6.79
C SER A 23 -6.60 11.11 -7.64
N LYS A 24 -6.34 10.02 -8.40
CA LYS A 24 -5.06 9.77 -9.11
C LYS A 24 -3.84 10.07 -8.23
N CYS A 25 -3.89 9.66 -6.97
CA CYS A 25 -2.91 10.04 -5.97
C CYS A 25 -1.81 8.98 -5.80
N SER A 26 -0.61 9.42 -5.42
CA SER A 26 0.52 8.54 -5.09
C SER A 26 0.32 7.84 -3.76
N PHE A 27 1.20 6.89 -3.41
CA PHE A 27 1.18 6.23 -2.12
C PHE A 27 1.20 7.20 -0.93
N ASP A 28 2.08 8.21 -0.99
CA ASP A 28 2.21 9.23 0.07
C ASP A 28 0.92 10.05 0.25
N GLU A 29 0.32 10.49 -0.87
CA GLU A 29 -0.93 11.24 -0.83
C GLU A 29 -2.13 10.38 -0.38
N LEU A 30 -2.17 9.10 -0.78
CA LEU A 30 -3.17 8.15 -0.31
C LEU A 30 -3.03 7.91 1.21
N SER A 31 -1.81 7.72 1.69
CA SER A 31 -1.47 7.55 3.10
C SER A 31 -1.91 8.77 3.93
N LYS A 32 -1.60 10.00 3.47
CA LYS A 32 -2.03 11.23 4.14
C LYS A 32 -3.56 11.36 4.21
N LYS A 33 -4.27 11.03 3.13
CA LYS A 33 -5.75 11.13 3.06
C LYS A 33 -6.45 10.12 3.96
N THR A 34 -5.97 8.88 3.94
CA THR A 34 -6.67 7.73 4.55
C THR A 34 -6.11 7.34 5.91
N LYS A 35 -4.96 7.90 6.28
CA LYS A 35 -4.12 7.51 7.42
C LYS A 35 -3.62 6.07 7.35
N CYS A 36 -3.92 5.30 6.30
CA CYS A 36 -3.38 3.94 6.17
C CYS A 36 -1.84 3.98 6.22
N CYS A 37 -1.22 2.90 6.70
CA CYS A 37 0.24 2.80 6.89
C CYS A 37 0.85 3.71 8.00
N THR A 38 0.07 4.57 8.68
CA THR A 38 0.57 5.41 9.79
C THR A 38 0.49 4.75 11.18
N GLY A 39 -0.17 3.58 11.27
CA GLY A 39 -0.33 2.82 12.51
C GLY A 39 0.79 1.79 12.70
N CYS A 40 0.49 0.51 12.47
CA CYS A 40 1.47 -0.58 12.60
C CYS A 40 2.42 -0.74 11.40
N GLY A 41 2.15 -0.10 10.27
CA GLY A 41 2.93 -0.23 9.03
C GLY A 41 2.76 -1.55 8.25
N MET A 42 2.18 -2.60 8.84
CA MET A 42 2.10 -3.94 8.21
C MET A 42 1.28 -3.98 6.91
N CYS A 43 0.38 -3.01 6.69
CA CYS A 43 -0.42 -2.93 5.47
C CYS A 43 0.36 -2.31 4.29
N GLU A 44 1.46 -1.61 4.53
CA GLU A 44 2.23 -0.89 3.49
C GLU A 44 2.61 -1.74 2.26
N PRO A 45 3.22 -2.94 2.39
CA PRO A 45 3.61 -3.72 1.22
C PRO A 45 2.39 -4.10 0.36
N TYR A 46 1.25 -4.39 1.00
CA TYR A 46 0.01 -4.72 0.31
C TYR A 46 -0.64 -3.50 -0.35
N VAL A 47 -0.60 -2.33 0.28
CA VAL A 47 -1.10 -1.08 -0.33
C VAL A 47 -0.26 -0.72 -1.56
N ARG A 48 1.07 -0.90 -1.49
CA ARG A 48 1.97 -0.70 -2.64
C ARG A 48 1.69 -1.71 -3.76
N LEU A 49 1.48 -2.99 -3.43
CA LEU A 49 1.06 -3.99 -4.41
C LEU A 49 -0.30 -3.67 -5.02
N MET A 50 -1.27 -3.21 -4.21
CA MET A 50 -2.59 -2.79 -4.67
C MET A 50 -2.49 -1.63 -5.67
N LEU A 51 -1.66 -0.63 -5.40
CA LEU A 51 -1.43 0.49 -6.33
C LEU A 51 -0.78 0.03 -7.65
N ARG A 52 0.11 -0.96 -7.59
CA ARG A 52 0.81 -1.50 -8.79
C ARG A 52 -0.05 -2.45 -9.62
N THR A 53 -0.80 -3.33 -8.97
CA THR A 53 -1.47 -4.48 -9.60
C THR A 53 -3.00 -4.31 -9.67
N GLY A 54 -3.57 -3.43 -8.87
CA GLY A 54 -5.01 -3.31 -8.67
C GLY A 54 -5.65 -4.43 -7.84
N GLN A 55 -4.88 -5.40 -7.35
CA GLN A 55 -5.42 -6.45 -6.47
C GLN A 55 -5.74 -5.89 -5.08
N THR A 56 -6.82 -6.36 -4.47
CA THR A 56 -7.31 -5.89 -3.16
C THR A 56 -7.35 -7.01 -2.11
N ARG A 57 -6.87 -8.20 -2.48
CA ARG A 57 -6.82 -9.38 -1.63
C ARG A 57 -5.48 -10.08 -1.85
N PHE A 58 -4.73 -10.24 -0.78
CA PHE A 58 -3.39 -10.83 -0.81
C PHE A 58 -3.28 -11.96 0.21
N ASP A 59 -2.44 -12.95 -0.08
CA ASP A 59 -1.98 -13.87 0.96
C ASP A 59 -0.91 -13.18 1.81
N PRO A 60 -0.77 -13.54 3.10
CA PRO A 60 0.23 -12.94 3.97
C PRO A 60 1.63 -13.22 3.43
N LEU A 61 2.37 -12.15 3.13
CA LEU A 61 3.76 -12.22 2.69
C LEU A 61 4.65 -12.57 3.88
N PRO A 62 5.68 -13.41 3.67
CA PRO A 62 6.73 -13.56 4.67
C PRO A 62 7.53 -12.24 4.81
N PRO A 63 8.21 -12.01 5.95
CA PRO A 63 8.86 -10.72 6.23
C PRO A 63 9.83 -10.26 5.15
N HIS A 64 10.65 -11.16 4.61
CA HIS A 64 11.64 -10.85 3.59
C HIS A 64 10.99 -10.40 2.26
N GLU A 65 9.85 -10.98 1.87
CA GLU A 65 9.12 -10.54 0.67
C GLU A 65 8.47 -9.17 0.89
N ALA A 66 7.90 -8.93 2.07
CA ALA A 66 7.33 -7.62 2.42
C ALA A 66 8.39 -6.52 2.36
N GLU A 67 9.60 -6.77 2.88
CA GLU A 67 10.73 -5.85 2.81
C GLU A 67 11.15 -5.56 1.37
N HIS A 68 11.22 -6.59 0.52
CA HIS A 68 11.57 -6.43 -0.89
C HIS A 68 10.55 -5.55 -1.62
N VAL A 69 9.26 -5.79 -1.43
CA VAL A 69 8.20 -4.98 -2.05
C VAL A 69 8.32 -3.50 -1.66
N ILE A 70 8.61 -3.22 -0.39
CA ILE A 70 8.80 -1.85 0.10
C ILE A 70 10.06 -1.24 -0.53
N ALA A 71 11.18 -1.97 -0.52
CA ALA A 71 12.44 -1.52 -1.09
C ALA A 71 12.33 -1.22 -2.59
N GLU A 72 11.65 -2.08 -3.35
CA GLU A 72 11.37 -1.87 -4.78
C GLU A 72 10.54 -0.61 -5.00
N ALA A 73 9.49 -0.41 -4.20
CA ALA A 73 8.61 0.74 -4.37
C ALA A 73 9.30 2.06 -4.01
N VAL A 74 10.10 2.09 -2.94
CA VAL A 74 10.92 3.26 -2.57
C VAL A 74 11.95 3.57 -3.66
N SER A 75 12.53 2.55 -4.27
CA SER A 75 13.47 2.73 -5.39
C SER A 75 12.79 3.29 -6.65
N ALA A 76 11.54 2.90 -6.91
CA ALA A 76 10.75 3.44 -8.01
C ALA A 76 10.35 4.92 -7.78
N ASP A 77 9.96 5.26 -6.55
CA ASP A 77 9.60 6.62 -6.14
C ASP A 77 10.83 7.57 -6.12
N GLY A 78 12.05 7.03 -5.93
CA GLY A 78 13.30 7.77 -5.82
C GLY A 78 14.06 8.07 -7.12
N SER A 79 13.58 7.62 -8.30
CA SER A 79 14.28 7.84 -9.58
C SER A 79 14.24 9.28 -10.13
N LEU A 80 13.73 10.26 -9.37
CA LEU A 80 13.72 11.69 -9.70
C LEU A 80 14.83 12.52 -9.01
N LEU A 81 15.81 11.88 -8.37
CA LEU A 81 17.01 12.54 -7.85
C LEU A 81 18.29 11.92 -8.43
N ASN A 82 18.53 12.17 -9.72
CA ASN A 82 19.89 12.33 -10.25
C ASN A 82 19.88 13.31 -11.42
#